data_AF-A0A8U0NHK9-F1
#
_entry.id   AF-A0A8U0NHK9-F1
#
_cell.length_a   1.000
_cell.length_b   1.000
_cell.length_c   1.000
_cell.angle_alpha   90.00
_cell.angle_beta   90.00
_cell.angle_gamma   90.00
#
_symmetry.space_group_name_H-M   'P 1'
#
loop_
_entity.id
_entity.type
_entity.pdbx_description
1 polymer ?
#
loop_
_entity_poly.entity_id
_entity_poly.type
_entity_poly.pdbx_seq_one_letter_code
_entity_poly.pdbx_strand_id
1 'polypeptide(L)'
;MGLGRARGFPPSCLRVGLFSRDVMSHGDDQQPQALAKPTFSDAQASALVESLFGLKVSKIRPLPSYDDQNFHVYISSAKDAADEPTEYVLKISNAESSRSPELIEVQSHVSMFLRAAGFPTASVHPTAGGHLSSLVSVDGSSGVAGYLLRLLSYLPGTPVAEVPSSPQLLYEVGRLAGKLDETLQKFRHPKLSHLRRENFIWNLKNVPLLEKYLDALGQSRKREIVVQVIQLFKDEILPKLCHFRE
;
A
#
# COMPACT_ATOMS: atom_id res chain seq x y z
N MET A 1 4.20 18.47 40.18
CA MET A 1 4.52 17.35 39.26
C MET A 1 3.22 16.74 38.78
N GLY A 2 2.68 17.24 37.67
CA GLY A 2 1.38 16.82 37.14
C GLY A 2 1.54 15.73 36.09
N LEU A 3 0.95 14.56 36.35
CA LEU A 3 0.75 13.50 35.37
C LEU A 3 -0.28 13.96 34.33
N GLY A 4 0.16 14.19 33.09
CA GLY A 4 -0.72 14.40 31.94
C GLY A 4 -1.25 13.07 31.42
N ARG A 5 -2.52 12.77 31.70
CA ARG A 5 -3.26 11.66 31.10
C ARG A 5 -3.34 11.84 29.58
N ALA A 6 -2.91 10.84 28.82
CA ALA A 6 -3.25 10.72 27.40
C ALA A 6 -4.78 10.57 27.28
N ARG A 7 -5.43 11.54 26.63
CA ARG A 7 -6.86 11.46 26.33
C ARG A 7 -7.05 10.46 25.19
N GLY A 8 -7.54 9.26 25.52
CA GLY A 8 -8.06 8.32 24.53
C GLY A 8 -9.34 8.87 23.92
N PHE A 9 -9.48 8.74 22.60
CA PHE A 9 -10.74 8.95 21.90
C PHE A 9 -11.70 7.77 22.18
N PRO A 10 -13.02 8.00 22.28
CA PRO A 10 -13.99 6.93 22.54
C PRO A 10 -14.15 6.00 21.31
N PRO A 11 -14.50 4.72 21.51
CA PRO A 11 -14.66 3.71 20.46
C PRO A 11 -15.83 3.97 19.48
N SER A 12 -16.56 5.08 19.62
CA SER A 12 -17.76 5.42 18.85
C SER A 12 -17.50 6.07 17.47
N CYS A 13 -16.25 6.33 17.09
CA CYS A 13 -15.90 7.03 15.83
C CYS A 13 -15.51 6.11 14.66
N LEU A 14 -15.65 4.79 14.82
CA LEU A 14 -15.30 3.80 13.80
C LEU A 14 -16.59 3.16 13.26
N ARG A 15 -16.92 3.42 12.00
CA ARG A 15 -18.02 2.76 11.31
C ARG A 15 -17.47 1.76 10.31
N VAL A 16 -17.91 0.51 10.43
CA VAL A 16 -17.67 -0.54 9.43
C VAL A 16 -18.90 -0.58 8.52
N GLY A 17 -18.72 -0.35 7.23
CA GLY A 17 -19.82 -0.29 6.26
C GLY A 17 -19.64 -1.31 5.14
N LEU A 18 -20.73 -2.01 4.78
CA LEU A 18 -20.89 -2.66 3.47
C LEU A 18 -21.65 -1.68 2.55
N PHE A 19 -21.13 -1.40 1.35
CA PHE A 19 -21.79 -0.48 0.41
C PHE A 19 -22.64 -1.21 -0.62
N SER A 20 -23.85 -0.66 -0.83
CA SER A 20 -24.64 -0.73 -2.05
C SER A 20 -24.48 0.60 -2.80
N ARG A 21 -24.42 0.57 -4.14
CA ARG A 21 -24.02 1.69 -5.02
C ARG A 21 -25.00 2.86 -5.03
N ASP A 22 -24.46 4.09 -5.08
CA ASP A 22 -25.05 5.21 -5.82
C ASP A 22 -23.95 6.17 -6.36
N VAL A 23 -24.20 6.73 -7.55
CA VAL A 23 -23.32 7.54 -8.41
C VAL A 23 -23.66 9.04 -8.25
N MET A 24 -22.67 9.95 -8.36
CA MET A 24 -22.68 11.32 -8.98
C MET A 24 -21.39 12.06 -8.55
N SER A 25 -20.47 12.48 -9.43
CA SER A 25 -20.42 13.61 -10.40
C SER A 25 -19.46 14.71 -9.91
N HIS A 26 -18.60 15.17 -10.84
CA HIS A 26 -17.41 16.01 -10.63
C HIS A 26 -17.67 17.45 -10.17
N GLY A 27 -16.76 17.97 -9.33
CA GLY A 27 -16.50 19.39 -9.09
C GLY A 27 -15.03 19.56 -8.70
N ASP A 28 -14.30 20.39 -9.45
CA ASP A 28 -12.89 20.70 -9.28
C ASP A 28 -12.76 21.80 -8.21
N ASP A 29 -12.37 21.42 -6.99
CA ASP A 29 -12.01 22.34 -5.91
C ASP A 29 -10.75 21.77 -5.24
N GLN A 30 -9.60 22.39 -5.53
CA GLN A 30 -8.34 22.11 -4.83
C GLN A 30 -8.40 22.69 -3.41
N GLN A 31 -9.11 22.00 -2.53
CA GLN A 31 -8.92 22.13 -1.09
C GLN A 31 -7.56 21.54 -0.69
N PRO A 32 -6.90 22.05 0.37
CA PRO A 32 -5.65 21.48 0.85
C PRO A 32 -5.91 20.01 1.15
N GLN A 33 -5.28 19.08 0.43
CA GLN A 33 -5.48 17.65 0.62
C GLN A 33 -5.01 17.26 2.03
N ALA A 34 -5.95 17.29 2.96
CA ALA A 34 -5.78 16.88 4.33
C ALA A 34 -5.40 15.40 4.37
N LEU A 35 -4.20 15.12 4.89
CA LEU A 35 -3.68 13.84 5.37
C LEU A 35 -4.14 12.61 4.56
N ALA A 36 -3.57 12.41 3.36
CA ALA A 36 -3.75 11.18 2.60
C ALA A 36 -3.31 9.94 3.39
N LYS A 37 -2.24 10.09 4.19
CA LYS A 37 -1.68 9.01 5.01
C LYS A 37 -2.51 8.76 6.28
N PRO A 38 -2.86 7.50 6.58
CA PRO A 38 -3.55 7.16 7.82
C PRO A 38 -2.66 7.39 9.06
N THR A 39 -3.27 7.81 10.17
CA THR A 39 -2.59 8.12 11.44
C THR A 39 -3.17 7.34 12.62
N PHE A 40 -3.50 6.06 12.41
CA PHE A 40 -4.00 5.19 13.47
C PHE A 40 -2.92 4.96 14.54
N SER A 41 -3.31 4.98 15.80
CA SER A 41 -2.45 4.55 16.91
C SER A 41 -2.35 3.03 16.99
N ASP A 42 -1.33 2.53 17.68
CA ASP A 42 -1.14 1.10 17.98
C ASP A 42 -2.39 0.47 18.62
N ALA A 43 -3.06 1.19 19.52
CA ALA A 43 -4.28 0.72 20.18
C ALA A 43 -5.45 0.60 19.19
N GLN A 44 -5.64 1.59 18.31
CA GLN A 44 -6.68 1.52 17.28
C GLN A 44 -6.40 0.41 16.27
N ALA A 45 -5.15 0.30 15.80
CA ALA A 45 -4.73 -0.75 14.88
C ALA A 45 -4.92 -2.14 15.49
N SER A 46 -4.61 -2.33 16.79
CA SER A 46 -4.86 -3.59 17.49
C SER A 46 -6.35 -3.93 17.54
N ALA A 47 -7.19 -2.97 17.95
CA ALA A 47 -8.64 -3.17 18.00
C ALA A 47 -9.24 -3.49 16.61
N LEU A 48 -8.68 -2.90 15.55
CA LEU A 48 -9.08 -3.19 14.16
C LEU A 48 -8.70 -4.61 13.75
N VAL A 49 -7.52 -5.09 14.14
CA VAL A 49 -7.14 -6.49 13.89
C VAL A 49 -8.09 -7.45 14.59
N GLU A 50 -8.33 -7.23 15.89
CA GLU A 50 -9.20 -8.09 16.69
C GLU A 50 -10.65 -8.12 16.16
N SER A 51 -11.19 -6.95 15.82
CA SER A 51 -12.59 -6.85 15.36
C SER A 51 -12.82 -7.30 13.92
N LEU A 52 -11.89 -7.01 12.99
CA LEU A 52 -12.08 -7.31 11.57
C LEU A 52 -11.58 -8.70 11.17
N PHE A 53 -10.55 -9.21 11.84
CA PHE A 53 -9.91 -10.48 11.49
C PHE A 53 -10.09 -11.56 12.56
N GLY A 54 -10.62 -11.22 13.74
CA GLY A 54 -10.88 -12.19 14.81
C GLY A 54 -9.62 -12.71 15.50
N LEU A 55 -8.48 -12.05 15.32
CA LEU A 55 -7.18 -12.48 15.87
C LEU A 55 -6.80 -11.64 17.08
N LYS A 56 -6.53 -12.30 18.21
CA LYS A 56 -6.14 -11.62 19.46
C LYS A 56 -4.72 -11.08 19.40
N VAL A 57 -4.54 -9.76 19.49
CA VAL A 57 -3.23 -9.11 19.36
C VAL A 57 -2.46 -9.21 20.68
N SER A 58 -1.26 -9.79 20.64
CA SER A 58 -0.33 -9.80 21.78
C SER A 58 0.59 -8.58 21.79
N LYS A 59 1.03 -8.14 20.60
CA LYS A 59 1.90 -6.99 20.41
C LYS A 59 1.70 -6.43 19.01
N ILE A 60 1.83 -5.11 18.87
CA ILE A 60 1.86 -4.44 17.57
C ILE A 60 2.98 -3.41 17.57
N ARG A 61 3.55 -3.13 16.41
CA ARG A 61 4.49 -2.01 16.22
C ARG A 61 4.39 -1.42 14.82
N PRO A 62 4.61 -0.12 14.64
CA PRO A 62 4.64 0.47 13.31
C PRO A 62 5.81 -0.07 12.48
N LEU A 63 5.59 -0.19 11.18
CA LEU A 63 6.62 -0.45 10.17
C LEU A 63 6.83 0.81 9.32
N PRO A 64 8.04 1.00 8.73
CA PRO A 64 8.25 2.05 7.75
C PRO A 64 7.20 2.02 6.63
N SER A 65 6.64 3.18 6.31
CA SER A 65 5.62 3.31 5.27
C SER A 65 5.66 4.71 4.65
N TYR A 66 5.26 4.81 3.38
CA TYR A 66 5.19 6.07 2.66
C TYR A 66 3.78 6.66 2.74
N ASP A 67 2.93 6.45 1.72
CA ASP A 67 1.54 6.94 1.70
C ASP A 67 0.60 6.14 2.61
N ASP A 68 0.85 4.83 2.76
CA ASP A 68 0.06 3.93 3.58
C ASP A 68 0.53 3.92 5.04
N GLN A 69 -0.18 3.21 5.92
CA GLN A 69 0.28 2.90 7.28
C GLN A 69 0.38 1.38 7.46
N ASN A 70 1.55 0.90 7.89
CA ASN A 70 1.83 -0.52 8.06
C ASN A 70 2.17 -0.81 9.52
N PHE A 71 1.72 -1.95 10.04
CA PHE A 71 2.07 -2.44 11.37
C PHE A 71 2.49 -3.89 11.30
N HIS A 72 3.54 -4.24 12.05
CA HIS A 72 3.86 -5.63 12.37
C HIS A 72 3.02 -6.03 13.59
N VAL A 73 2.19 -7.05 13.42
CA VAL A 73 1.24 -7.57 14.41
C VAL A 73 1.68 -8.97 14.85
N TYR A 74 1.73 -9.19 16.16
CA TYR A 74 1.96 -10.48 16.79
C TYR A 74 0.65 -10.96 17.41
N ILE A 75 0.23 -12.19 17.12
CA ILE A 75 -1.02 -12.78 17.61
C ILE A 75 -0.74 -13.72 18.78
N SER A 76 -1.64 -13.70 19.76
CA SER A 76 -1.61 -14.65 20.87
C SER A 76 -2.05 -16.03 20.35
N SER A 77 -1.11 -16.96 20.18
CA SER A 77 -1.46 -18.34 19.77
C SER A 77 -2.33 -19.01 20.84
N ALA A 78 -3.48 -19.55 20.43
CA ALA A 78 -4.20 -20.53 21.23
C ALA A 78 -3.45 -21.87 21.13
N LYS A 79 -3.36 -22.61 22.25
CA LYS A 79 -2.54 -23.84 22.38
C LYS A 79 -2.82 -24.92 21.33
N ASP A 80 -3.95 -24.85 20.63
CA ASP A 80 -4.41 -25.85 19.67
C ASP A 80 -4.26 -25.41 18.19
N ALA A 81 -3.73 -24.22 17.91
CA ALA A 81 -3.57 -23.67 16.55
C ALA A 81 -2.11 -23.73 16.05
N ALA A 82 -1.49 -24.90 16.13
CA ALA A 82 -0.05 -25.09 15.89
C ALA A 82 0.41 -24.73 14.45
N ASP A 83 -0.51 -24.63 13.49
CA ASP A 83 -0.20 -24.41 12.07
C ASP A 83 -0.54 -23.01 11.54
N GLU A 84 -1.11 -22.12 12.37
CA GLU A 84 -1.42 -20.75 11.92
C GLU A 84 -0.25 -19.78 12.11
N PRO A 85 -0.02 -18.84 11.18
CA PRO A 85 0.98 -17.79 11.37
C PRO A 85 0.71 -16.99 12.64
N THR A 86 1.73 -16.76 13.44
CA THR A 86 1.65 -15.93 14.66
C THR A 86 2.02 -14.46 14.41
N GLU A 87 2.54 -14.15 13.22
CA GLU A 87 3.03 -12.83 12.83
C GLU A 87 2.38 -12.38 11.52
N TYR A 88 1.92 -11.12 11.50
CA TYR A 88 1.23 -10.51 10.37
C TYR A 88 1.71 -9.08 10.11
N VAL A 89 1.38 -8.57 8.93
CA VAL A 89 1.44 -7.16 8.58
C VAL A 89 0.01 -6.65 8.36
N LEU A 90 -0.44 -5.75 9.24
CA LEU A 90 -1.63 -4.95 8.97
C LEU A 90 -1.24 -3.82 8.03
N LYS A 91 -1.89 -3.75 6.87
CA LYS A 91 -1.72 -2.66 5.92
C LYS A 91 -3.00 -1.84 5.83
N ILE A 92 -2.90 -0.56 6.16
CA ILE A 92 -3.97 0.43 6.06
C ILE A 92 -3.63 1.33 4.88
N SER A 93 -4.41 1.21 3.81
CA SER A 93 -4.18 1.97 2.58
C SER A 93 -4.56 3.43 2.80
N ASN A 94 -3.85 4.35 2.16
CA ASN A 94 -4.19 5.78 2.16
C ASN A 94 -5.62 6.06 1.66
N ALA A 95 -6.16 7.23 2.00
CA ALA A 95 -7.55 7.58 1.70
C ALA A 95 -7.86 7.60 0.19
N GLU A 96 -6.91 8.03 -0.64
CA GLU A 96 -7.08 8.08 -2.10
C GLU A 96 -7.14 6.67 -2.70
N SER A 97 -6.18 5.82 -2.38
CA SER A 97 -6.14 4.42 -2.84
C SER A 97 -7.32 3.61 -2.32
N SER A 98 -7.86 3.98 -1.16
CA SER A 98 -9.04 3.34 -0.56
C SER A 98 -10.34 3.63 -1.33
N ARG A 99 -10.35 4.63 -2.22
CA ARG A 99 -11.47 4.88 -3.16
C ARG A 99 -11.50 3.90 -4.34
N SER A 100 -10.45 3.09 -4.51
CA SER A 100 -10.32 2.12 -5.61
C SER A 100 -10.12 0.70 -5.05
N PRO A 101 -11.15 0.07 -4.46
CA PRO A 101 -11.03 -1.27 -3.88
C PRO A 101 -10.57 -2.34 -4.88
N GLU A 102 -10.91 -2.18 -6.16
CA GLU A 102 -10.47 -3.07 -7.24
C GLU A 102 -8.94 -3.10 -7.39
N LEU A 103 -8.26 -1.98 -7.14
CA LEU A 103 -6.80 -1.90 -7.16
C LEU A 103 -6.19 -2.81 -6.07
N ILE A 104 -6.73 -2.74 -4.85
CA ILE A 104 -6.27 -3.52 -3.70
C ILE A 104 -6.61 -5.01 -3.87
N GLU A 105 -7.78 -5.31 -4.44
CA GLU A 105 -8.20 -6.65 -4.80
C GLU A 105 -7.23 -7.29 -5.81
N VAL A 106 -6.91 -6.60 -6.91
CA VAL A 106 -5.99 -7.13 -7.92
C VAL A 106 -4.60 -7.37 -7.32
N GLN A 107 -4.08 -6.43 -6.50
CA GLN A 107 -2.80 -6.62 -5.81
C GLN A 107 -2.79 -7.86 -4.90
N SER A 108 -3.91 -8.12 -4.22
CA SER A 108 -4.07 -9.27 -3.34
C SER A 108 -4.06 -10.57 -4.15
N HIS A 109 -4.77 -10.60 -5.28
CA HIS A 109 -4.75 -11.74 -6.21
C HIS A 109 -3.38 -11.97 -6.87
N VAL A 110 -2.63 -10.92 -7.17
CA VAL A 110 -1.24 -11.06 -7.65
C VAL A 110 -0.38 -11.77 -6.60
N SER A 111 -0.48 -11.40 -5.32
CA SER A 111 0.27 -12.09 -4.26
C SER A 111 -0.08 -13.57 -4.16
N MET A 112 -1.38 -13.89 -4.22
CA MET A 112 -1.87 -15.28 -4.18
C MET A 112 -1.39 -16.09 -5.40
N PHE A 113 -1.46 -15.50 -6.59
CA PHE A 113 -0.99 -16.12 -7.83
C PHE A 113 0.51 -16.43 -7.78
N LEU A 114 1.32 -15.47 -7.34
CA LEU A 114 2.76 -15.67 -7.20
C LEU A 114 3.08 -16.76 -6.17
N ARG A 115 2.35 -16.81 -5.05
CA ARG A 115 2.50 -17.88 -4.06
C ARG A 115 2.22 -19.25 -4.67
N ALA A 116 1.14 -19.38 -5.44
CA ALA A 116 0.81 -20.62 -6.14
C ALA A 116 1.87 -21.02 -7.18
N ALA A 117 2.58 -20.04 -7.75
CA ALA A 117 3.72 -20.26 -8.64
C ALA A 117 5.06 -20.54 -7.89
N GLY A 118 5.03 -20.66 -6.55
CA GLY A 118 6.18 -21.03 -5.73
C GLY A 118 7.04 -19.84 -5.27
N PHE A 119 6.57 -18.60 -5.38
CA PHE A 119 7.27 -17.45 -4.81
C PHE A 119 6.98 -17.34 -3.30
N PRO A 120 7.97 -16.93 -2.49
CA PRO A 120 7.80 -16.71 -1.06
C PRO A 120 7.11 -15.35 -0.81
N THR A 121 5.87 -15.20 -1.26
CA THR A 121 5.07 -13.98 -1.02
C THR A 121 4.22 -14.12 0.23
N ALA A 122 3.89 -12.98 0.85
CA ALA A 122 2.96 -12.93 1.96
C ALA A 122 1.55 -13.40 1.53
N SER A 123 0.92 -14.26 2.33
CA SER A 123 -0.46 -14.69 2.11
C SER A 123 -1.43 -13.68 2.70
N VAL A 124 -2.53 -13.42 1.99
CA VAL A 124 -3.61 -12.58 2.50
C VAL A 124 -4.43 -13.39 3.51
N HIS A 125 -4.58 -12.86 4.71
CA HIS A 125 -5.47 -13.41 5.72
C HIS A 125 -6.85 -12.75 5.57
N PRO A 126 -7.93 -13.52 5.32
CA PRO A 126 -9.26 -12.96 5.12
C PRO A 126 -9.80 -12.34 6.40
N THR A 127 -10.73 -11.40 6.27
CA THR A 127 -11.51 -10.89 7.41
C THR A 127 -12.37 -12.01 8.00
N ALA A 128 -12.92 -11.80 9.20
CA ALA A 128 -13.88 -12.74 9.81
C ALA A 128 -15.11 -12.99 8.92
N GLY A 129 -15.44 -12.06 8.01
CA GLY A 129 -16.49 -12.21 6.99
C GLY A 129 -16.03 -12.89 5.69
N GLY A 130 -14.78 -13.35 5.59
CA GLY A 130 -14.22 -14.03 4.42
C GLY A 130 -13.74 -13.12 3.28
N HIS A 131 -13.69 -11.81 3.49
CA HIS A 131 -13.24 -10.86 2.46
C HIS A 131 -11.72 -10.62 2.52
N LEU A 132 -11.09 -10.27 1.39
CA LEU A 132 -9.64 -10.00 1.34
C LEU A 132 -9.23 -8.64 1.95
N SER A 133 -10.20 -7.75 2.16
CA SER A 133 -10.00 -6.45 2.77
C SER A 133 -11.29 -5.94 3.40
N SER A 134 -11.20 -4.98 4.33
CA SER A 134 -12.34 -4.28 4.93
C SER A 134 -12.18 -2.77 4.81
N LEU A 135 -13.27 -2.07 4.48
CA LEU A 135 -13.32 -0.61 4.51
C LEU A 135 -13.74 -0.16 5.91
N VAL A 136 -13.00 0.80 6.47
CA VAL A 136 -13.30 1.42 7.75
C VAL A 136 -13.41 2.92 7.55
N SER A 137 -14.51 3.50 8.03
CA SER A 137 -14.72 4.94 8.05
C SER A 137 -14.31 5.50 9.40
N VAL A 138 -13.51 6.58 9.35
CA VAL A 138 -13.06 7.32 10.53
C VAL A 138 -13.56 8.76 10.41
N ASP A 139 -14.26 9.22 11.44
CA ASP A 139 -14.68 10.60 11.56
C ASP A 139 -13.48 11.46 11.99
N GLY A 140 -13.01 12.34 11.10
CA GLY A 140 -11.92 13.28 11.35
C GLY A 140 -12.38 14.73 11.40
N SER A 141 -11.50 15.64 11.82
CA SER A 141 -11.77 17.09 11.83
C SER A 141 -12.09 17.67 10.45
N SER A 142 -11.66 16.98 9.38
CA SER A 142 -11.85 17.36 7.98
C SER A 142 -12.97 16.57 7.28
N GLY A 143 -13.77 15.81 8.03
CA GLY A 143 -14.83 14.95 7.51
C GLY A 143 -14.54 13.46 7.68
N VAL A 144 -15.38 12.62 7.05
CA VAL A 144 -15.28 11.16 7.13
C VAL A 144 -14.27 10.66 6.09
N ALA A 145 -13.22 9.98 6.53
CA ALA A 145 -12.23 9.33 5.67
C ALA A 145 -12.43 7.81 5.68
N GLY A 146 -12.43 7.19 4.50
CA GLY A 146 -12.50 5.74 4.33
C GLY A 146 -11.12 5.14 4.08
N TYR A 147 -10.77 4.08 4.80
CA TYR A 147 -9.49 3.38 4.68
C TYR A 147 -9.72 1.88 4.43
N LEU A 148 -9.04 1.32 3.42
CA LEU A 148 -9.04 -0.12 3.16
C LEU A 148 -7.93 -0.81 3.94
N LEU A 149 -8.32 -1.78 4.76
CA LEU A 149 -7.44 -2.58 5.58
C LEU A 149 -7.33 -3.99 5.01
N ARG A 150 -6.11 -4.53 4.99
CA ARG A 150 -5.84 -5.95 4.70
C ARG A 150 -4.77 -6.47 5.65
N LEU A 151 -4.85 -7.75 5.96
CA LEU A 151 -3.90 -8.45 6.80
C LEU A 151 -3.11 -9.45 5.94
N LEU A 152 -1.78 -9.40 6.06
CA LEU A 152 -0.87 -10.24 5.30
C LEU A 152 -0.02 -11.05 6.29
N SER A 153 0.35 -12.29 5.99
CA SER A 153 1.34 -13.01 6.80
C SER A 153 2.65 -12.24 6.83
N TYR A 154 3.35 -12.22 7.97
CA TYR A 154 4.69 -11.65 8.02
C TYR A 154 5.66 -12.55 7.23
N LEU A 155 6.52 -11.94 6.41
CA LEU A 155 7.59 -12.64 5.71
C LEU A 155 8.89 -12.45 6.50
N PRO A 156 9.42 -13.51 7.15
CA PRO A 156 10.68 -13.40 7.88
C PRO A 156 11.84 -13.18 6.91
N GLY A 157 12.80 -12.37 7.32
CA GLY A 157 14.01 -12.10 6.55
C GLY A 157 14.61 -10.75 6.86
N THR A 158 15.73 -10.45 6.21
CA THR A 158 16.42 -9.17 6.33
C THR A 158 16.21 -8.36 5.05
N PRO A 159 15.77 -7.10 5.13
CA PRO A 159 15.67 -6.24 3.95
C PRO A 159 17.00 -6.13 3.22
N VAL A 160 16.97 -6.14 1.88
CA VAL A 160 18.18 -6.03 1.04
C VAL A 160 18.96 -4.74 1.32
N ALA A 161 18.28 -3.68 1.76
CA ALA A 161 18.92 -2.41 2.13
C ALA A 161 19.77 -2.48 3.42
N GLU A 162 19.59 -3.51 4.24
CA GLU A 162 20.29 -3.70 5.52
C GLU A 162 21.47 -4.67 5.42
N VAL A 163 21.68 -5.29 4.24
CA VAL A 163 22.80 -6.21 4.01
C VAL A 163 23.84 -5.58 3.08
N PRO A 164 25.13 -5.90 3.25
CA PRO A 164 26.16 -5.45 2.31
C PRO A 164 25.87 -5.94 0.88
N SER A 165 25.97 -5.03 -0.08
CA SER A 165 25.83 -5.38 -1.48
C SER A 165 26.99 -6.27 -1.93
N SER A 166 26.68 -7.36 -2.63
CA SER A 166 27.65 -8.26 -3.25
C SER A 166 27.22 -8.58 -4.69
N PRO A 167 28.18 -8.89 -5.60
CA PRO A 167 27.85 -9.29 -6.96
C PRO A 167 26.88 -10.49 -7.02
N GLN A 168 27.04 -11.44 -6.11
CA GLN A 168 26.16 -12.61 -5.98
C GLN A 168 24.74 -12.18 -5.60
N LEU A 169 24.57 -11.32 -4.59
CA LEU A 169 23.25 -10.82 -4.20
C LEU A 169 22.56 -10.07 -5.35
N LEU A 170 23.29 -9.24 -6.08
CA LEU A 170 22.75 -8.52 -7.24
C LEU A 170 22.32 -9.47 -8.36
N TYR A 171 23.09 -10.54 -8.61
CA TYR A 171 22.74 -11.58 -9.57
C TYR A 171 21.46 -12.32 -9.16
N GLU A 172 21.33 -12.68 -7.89
CA GLU A 172 20.14 -13.32 -7.31
C GLU A 172 18.89 -12.45 -7.45
N VAL A 173 19.01 -11.15 -7.12
CA VAL A 173 17.93 -10.16 -7.29
C VAL A 173 17.51 -10.06 -8.75
N GLY A 174 18.47 -9.96 -9.68
CA GLY A 174 18.19 -9.91 -11.11
C GLY A 174 17.49 -11.16 -11.62
N ARG A 175 17.96 -12.35 -11.20
CA ARG A 175 17.33 -13.63 -11.56
C ARG A 175 15.90 -13.73 -11.02
N LEU A 176 15.67 -13.31 -9.77
CA LEU A 176 14.34 -13.25 -9.18
C LEU A 176 13.41 -12.30 -9.94
N ALA A 177 13.89 -11.10 -10.28
CA ALA A 177 13.12 -10.11 -11.04
C ALA A 177 12.73 -10.63 -12.43
N GLY A 178 13.65 -11.29 -13.14
CA GLY A 178 13.35 -11.92 -14.43
C GLY A 178 12.30 -13.03 -14.33
N LYS A 179 12.43 -13.92 -13.35
CA LYS A 179 11.44 -14.99 -13.10
C LYS A 179 10.07 -14.42 -12.72
N LEU A 180 10.05 -13.34 -11.93
CA LEU A 180 8.83 -12.63 -11.53
C LEU A 180 8.12 -12.04 -12.75
N ASP A 181 8.83 -11.33 -13.63
CA ASP A 181 8.25 -10.77 -14.87
C ASP A 181 7.64 -11.87 -15.75
N GLU A 182 8.39 -12.93 -16.04
CA GLU A 182 7.92 -14.05 -16.86
C GLU A 182 6.66 -14.70 -16.26
N THR A 183 6.62 -14.86 -14.94
CA THR A 183 5.46 -15.44 -14.25
C THR A 183 4.25 -14.52 -14.33
N LEU A 184 4.43 -13.21 -14.11
CA LEU A 184 3.35 -12.22 -14.14
C LEU A 184 2.73 -12.07 -15.54
N GLN A 185 3.44 -12.38 -16.62
CA GLN A 185 2.86 -12.43 -17.98
C GLN A 185 1.68 -13.41 -18.10
N LYS A 186 1.61 -14.42 -17.22
CA LYS A 186 0.53 -15.43 -17.18
C LYS A 186 -0.62 -15.03 -16.26
N PHE A 187 -0.47 -13.96 -15.47
CA PHE A 187 -1.52 -13.50 -14.56
C PHE A 187 -2.74 -12.98 -15.32
N ARG A 188 -3.93 -13.38 -14.89
CA ARG A 188 -5.21 -12.93 -15.47
C ARG A 188 -6.15 -12.54 -14.36
N HIS A 189 -6.83 -11.40 -14.51
CA HIS A 189 -7.84 -10.94 -13.57
C HIS A 189 -8.85 -10.03 -14.30
N PRO A 190 -10.17 -10.14 -14.05
CA PRO A 190 -11.18 -9.31 -14.74
C PRO A 190 -10.96 -7.80 -14.56
N LYS A 191 -10.42 -7.40 -13.41
CA LYS A 191 -10.16 -5.99 -13.03
C LYS A 191 -8.73 -5.52 -13.30
N LEU A 192 -7.95 -6.23 -14.14
CA LEU A 192 -6.53 -5.90 -14.37
C LEU A 192 -6.31 -4.46 -14.89
N SER A 193 -7.28 -3.92 -15.64
CA SER A 193 -7.26 -2.54 -16.14
C SER A 193 -7.15 -1.50 -15.04
N HIS A 194 -7.63 -1.78 -13.82
CA HIS A 194 -7.52 -0.86 -12.68
C HIS A 194 -6.07 -0.66 -12.20
N LEU A 195 -5.11 -1.51 -12.61
CA LEU A 195 -3.69 -1.25 -12.37
C LEU A 195 -3.15 -0.10 -13.24
N ARG A 196 -3.77 0.17 -14.39
CA ARG A 196 -3.39 1.25 -15.30
C ARG A 196 -3.90 2.57 -14.76
N ARG A 197 -3.00 3.32 -14.13
CA ARG A 197 -3.28 4.63 -13.53
C ARG A 197 -2.57 5.70 -14.35
N GLU A 198 -3.33 6.42 -15.17
CA GLU A 198 -2.80 7.35 -16.17
C GLU A 198 -1.86 8.39 -15.57
N ASN A 199 -2.23 9.04 -14.46
CA ASN A 199 -1.44 10.10 -13.83
C ASN A 199 -0.65 9.63 -12.60
N PHE A 200 -0.34 8.34 -12.49
CA PHE A 200 0.42 7.82 -11.37
C PHE A 200 1.90 8.19 -11.49
N ILE A 201 2.41 8.99 -10.56
CA ILE A 201 3.76 9.56 -10.62
C ILE A 201 4.90 8.52 -10.63
N TRP A 202 4.63 7.29 -10.16
CA TRP A 202 5.61 6.20 -10.17
C TRP A 202 5.55 5.34 -11.43
N ASN A 203 4.67 5.67 -12.39
CA ASN A 203 4.74 5.11 -13.74
C ASN A 203 5.81 5.87 -14.52
N LEU A 204 6.83 5.15 -15.03
CA LEU A 204 7.96 5.75 -15.75
C LEU A 204 7.55 6.48 -17.05
N LYS A 205 6.33 6.26 -17.56
CA LYS A 205 5.77 7.03 -18.70
C LYS A 205 5.44 8.47 -18.33
N ASN A 206 5.27 8.72 -17.03
CA ASN A 206 4.80 9.98 -16.48
C ASN A 206 5.94 10.88 -15.98
N VAL A 207 7.18 10.69 -16.45
CA VAL A 207 8.31 11.60 -16.19
C VAL A 207 7.94 13.08 -16.41
N PRO A 208 7.16 13.48 -17.44
CA PRO A 208 6.70 14.86 -17.58
C PRO A 208 5.92 15.43 -16.40
N LEU A 209 5.22 14.60 -15.60
CA LEU A 209 4.50 15.06 -14.41
C LEU A 209 5.44 15.62 -13.34
N LEU A 210 6.75 15.37 -13.43
CA LEU A 210 7.73 15.86 -12.47
C LEU A 210 7.96 17.38 -12.58
N GLU A 211 7.55 18.01 -13.68
CA GLU A 211 7.70 19.46 -13.88
C GLU A 211 7.03 20.29 -12.78
N LYS A 212 5.88 19.82 -12.28
CA LYS A 212 5.15 20.48 -11.19
C LYS A 212 5.89 20.49 -9.85
N TYR A 213 6.99 19.73 -9.73
CA TYR A 213 7.80 19.64 -8.51
C TYR A 213 9.17 20.31 -8.64
N LEU A 214 9.48 20.96 -9.77
CA LEU A 214 10.79 21.59 -10.01
C LEU A 214 11.12 22.69 -8.99
N ASP A 215 10.10 23.34 -8.44
CA ASP A 215 10.29 24.40 -7.45
C ASP A 215 10.85 23.88 -6.12
N ALA A 216 10.63 22.61 -5.79
CA ALA A 216 11.24 21.97 -4.62
C ALA A 216 12.78 21.88 -4.71
N LEU A 217 13.35 22.02 -5.91
CA LEU A 217 14.80 21.96 -6.15
C LEU A 217 15.49 23.33 -6.05
N GLY A 218 14.73 24.43 -5.91
CA GLY A 218 15.25 25.79 -5.92
C GLY A 218 16.07 26.12 -7.17
N GLN A 219 16.88 27.18 -7.11
CA GLN A 219 17.83 27.53 -8.17
C GLN A 219 19.14 26.75 -8.00
N SER A 220 19.15 25.49 -8.43
CA SER A 220 20.31 24.61 -8.29
C SER A 220 20.70 23.96 -9.60
N ARG A 221 21.98 23.57 -9.73
CA ARG A 221 22.46 22.73 -10.83
C ARG A 221 21.67 21.43 -10.97
N LYS A 222 21.11 20.91 -9.87
CA LYS A 222 20.22 19.74 -9.90
C LYS A 222 18.92 20.04 -10.66
N ARG A 223 18.32 21.22 -10.48
CA ARG A 223 17.14 21.64 -11.23
C ARG A 223 17.42 21.65 -12.73
N GLU A 224 18.55 22.21 -13.16
CA GLU A 224 18.95 22.25 -14.57
C GLU A 224 19.04 20.84 -15.17
N ILE A 225 19.71 19.91 -14.48
CA ILE A 225 19.81 18.51 -14.91
C ILE A 225 18.43 17.86 -15.01
N VAL A 226 17.57 18.05 -14.01
CA VAL A 226 16.22 17.45 -14.01
C VAL A 226 15.37 18.00 -15.15
N VAL A 227 15.41 19.32 -15.40
CA VAL A 227 14.73 19.96 -16.54
C VAL A 227 15.22 19.38 -17.87
N GLN A 228 16.54 19.25 -18.05
CA GLN A 228 17.11 18.66 -19.25
C GLN A 228 16.65 17.21 -19.46
N VAL A 229 16.66 16.38 -18.41
CA VAL A 229 16.22 14.98 -18.48
C VAL A 229 14.73 14.88 -18.82
N ILE A 230 13.88 15.74 -18.24
CA ILE A 230 12.45 15.77 -18.57
C ILE A 230 12.27 16.17 -20.05
N GLN A 231 13.00 17.17 -20.53
CA GLN A 231 12.91 17.61 -21.92
C GLN A 231 13.37 16.51 -22.89
N LEU A 232 14.50 15.85 -22.61
CA LEU A 232 14.98 14.70 -23.39
C LEU A 232 13.96 13.57 -23.42
N PHE A 233 13.31 13.28 -22.28
CA PHE A 233 12.25 12.27 -22.23
C PHE A 233 11.07 12.65 -23.14
N LYS A 234 10.66 13.93 -23.12
CA LYS A 234 9.59 14.44 -23.99
C LYS A 234 9.94 14.34 -25.47
N ASP A 235 11.17 14.67 -25.84
CA ASP A 235 11.58 14.75 -27.24
C ASP A 235 11.92 13.37 -27.83
N GLU A 236 12.54 12.49 -27.04
CA GLU A 236 13.09 11.23 -27.56
C GLU A 236 12.27 9.99 -27.20
N ILE A 237 11.58 9.99 -26.06
CA ILE A 237 10.89 8.81 -25.51
C ILE A 237 9.38 8.88 -25.73
N LEU A 238 8.72 10.01 -25.43
CA LEU A 238 7.26 10.16 -25.62
C LEU A 238 6.78 9.76 -27.02
N PRO A 239 7.42 10.20 -28.13
CA PRO A 239 6.98 9.84 -29.47
C PRO A 239 7.09 8.35 -29.78
N LYS A 240 7.93 7.62 -29.03
CA LYS A 240 8.23 6.20 -29.22
C LYS A 240 7.57 5.32 -28.16
N LEU A 241 6.74 5.87 -27.26
CA LEU A 241 6.18 5.13 -26.13
C LEU A 241 5.46 3.84 -26.54
N CYS A 242 4.76 3.85 -27.67
CA CYS A 242 4.04 2.68 -28.20
C CYS A 242 4.95 1.52 -28.62
N HIS A 243 6.26 1.74 -28.76
CA HIS A 243 7.23 0.70 -29.10
C HIS A 243 7.81 0.02 -27.85
N PHE A 244 7.60 0.59 -26.66
CA PHE A 244 8.02 -0.02 -25.41
C PHE A 244 6.91 -0.92 -24.86
N ARG A 245 7.31 -2.04 -24.24
CA ARG A 245 6.39 -2.90 -23.52
C ARG A 245 5.75 -2.12 -22.36
N GLU A 246 4.42 -2.10 -22.30
CA GLU A 246 3.68 -1.66 -21.11
C GLU A 246 3.46 -2.81 -20.11
#